data_AF-A0A933GIN1-F1
#
_entry.id   AF-A0A933GIN1-F1
#
_cell.length_a   1.000
_cell.length_b   1.000
_cell.length_c   1.000
_cell.angle_alpha   90.00
_cell.angle_beta   90.00
_cell.angle_gamma   90.00
#
_symmetry.space_group_name_H-M   'P 1'
#
loop_
_entity.id
_entity.type
_entity.pdbx_description
1 polymer ?
#
loop_
_entity_poly.entity_id
_entity_poly.type
_entity_poly.pdbx_seq_one_letter_code
_entity_poly.pdbx_strand_id
1 'polypeptide(L)'
;LWEHRGHLRRDLLREVPPFAPWSLALLVAGVVLGTFVLGRISPAGGRLALAVVVLTFVVFQAVRPKRRVLPGVLRGAWTGAGVAFVGGFLDGWLSTGGVAIAVYLTWKQFAPRLFVAAMLVYFLAADLLRVISYTAFGYWTPETVALYLRAVPIALAGYVGGVALRRFLVPSEAFRGVVLLLLTAYGLALVGRILVPP
;
A
#
# COMPACT_ATOMS: atom_id res chain seq x y z
N LEU A 1 -4.79 9.22 -17.26
CA LEU A 1 -5.36 10.42 -16.58
C LEU A 1 -6.03 11.41 -17.53
N TRP A 2 -5.65 11.46 -18.82
CA TRP A 2 -6.15 12.45 -19.78
C TRP A 2 -7.54 12.11 -20.37
N GLU A 3 -7.84 10.84 -20.64
CA GLU A 3 -9.06 10.44 -21.38
C GLU A 3 -10.40 10.54 -20.61
N HIS A 4 -10.41 10.77 -19.29
CA HIS A 4 -11.63 10.57 -18.47
C HIS A 4 -11.92 11.69 -17.45
N ARG A 5 -11.42 12.91 -17.70
CA ARG A 5 -11.58 14.07 -16.80
C ARG A 5 -13.04 14.45 -16.49
N GLY A 6 -14.00 14.13 -17.37
CA GLY A 6 -15.40 14.55 -17.25
C GLY A 6 -16.22 13.88 -16.15
N HIS A 7 -15.76 12.76 -15.57
CA HIS A 7 -16.52 11.98 -14.56
C HIS A 7 -15.89 12.02 -13.16
N LEU A 8 -14.77 12.73 -12.99
CA LEU A 8 -14.09 12.91 -11.71
C LEU A 8 -14.78 14.04 -10.93
N ARG A 9 -15.79 13.66 -10.15
CA ARG A 9 -16.42 14.52 -9.15
C ARG A 9 -15.38 14.96 -8.10
N ARG A 10 -15.05 16.26 -8.11
CA ARG A 10 -13.98 16.86 -7.26
C ARG A 10 -14.26 16.71 -5.76
N ASP A 11 -15.53 16.65 -5.40
CA ASP A 11 -16.08 16.34 -4.09
C ASP A 11 -15.64 14.95 -3.60
N LEU A 12 -15.77 13.92 -4.43
CA LEU A 12 -15.35 12.55 -4.09
C LEU A 12 -13.82 12.41 -3.97
N LEU A 13 -13.05 13.20 -4.74
CA LEU A 13 -11.59 13.19 -4.63
C LEU A 13 -11.12 13.68 -3.27
N ARG A 14 -11.76 14.70 -2.69
CA ARG A 14 -11.38 15.25 -1.36
C ARG A 14 -11.55 14.25 -0.22
N GLU A 15 -12.33 13.18 -0.39
CA GLU A 15 -12.44 12.10 0.60
C GLU A 15 -11.28 11.10 0.55
N VAL A 16 -10.41 11.20 -0.45
CA VAL A 16 -9.31 10.26 -0.70
C VAL A 16 -7.97 10.94 -0.37
N PRO A 17 -7.08 10.30 0.42
CA PRO A 17 -5.71 10.79 0.59
C PRO A 17 -4.95 10.72 -0.74
N PRO A 18 -4.17 11.75 -1.16
CA PRO A 18 -3.83 12.99 -0.44
C PRO A 18 -4.61 14.23 -0.91
N PHE A 19 -5.76 14.08 -1.57
CA PHE A 19 -6.41 15.18 -2.30
C PHE A 19 -6.98 16.30 -1.40
N ALA A 20 -6.99 16.12 -0.08
CA ALA A 20 -7.34 17.16 0.86
C ALA A 20 -6.07 17.66 1.58
N PRO A 21 -5.90 18.98 1.81
CA PRO A 21 -4.71 19.51 2.49
C PRO A 21 -4.44 18.86 3.85
N TRP A 22 -5.49 18.56 4.62
CA TRP A 22 -5.37 17.87 5.91
C TRP A 22 -4.92 16.40 5.77
N SER A 23 -5.33 15.69 4.70
CA SER A 23 -4.91 14.31 4.48
C SER A 23 -3.48 14.25 3.96
N LEU A 24 -3.05 15.23 3.18
CA LEU A 24 -1.66 15.38 2.80
C LEU A 24 -0.76 15.65 4.02
N ALA A 25 -1.14 16.57 4.90
CA ALA A 25 -0.35 16.85 6.11
C ALA A 25 -0.18 15.60 6.99
N LEU A 26 -1.24 14.82 7.17
CA LEU A 26 -1.20 13.56 7.92
C LEU A 26 -0.40 12.47 7.18
N LEU A 27 -0.48 12.42 5.86
CA LEU A 27 0.35 11.52 5.05
C LEU A 27 1.84 11.85 5.24
N VAL A 28 2.20 13.13 5.17
CA VAL A 28 3.58 13.60 5.42
C VAL A 28 4.03 13.22 6.82
N ALA A 29 3.22 13.53 7.84
CA ALA A 29 3.54 13.18 9.23
C ALA A 29 3.72 11.67 9.40
N GLY A 30 2.85 10.87 8.78
CA GLY A 30 2.94 9.42 8.75
C GLY A 30 4.25 8.96 8.12
N VAL A 31 4.56 9.42 6.89
CA VAL A 31 5.80 9.05 6.18
C VAL A 31 7.03 9.41 6.99
N VAL A 32 7.12 10.64 7.52
CA VAL A 32 8.27 11.07 8.32
C VAL A 32 8.42 10.21 9.59
N LEU A 33 7.32 9.91 10.27
CA LEU A 33 7.36 9.05 11.46
C LEU A 33 7.74 7.61 11.12
N GLY A 34 7.20 7.06 10.03
CA GLY A 34 7.54 5.72 9.54
C GLY A 34 9.02 5.61 9.17
N THR A 35 9.53 6.61 8.45
CA THR A 35 10.96 6.74 8.10
C THR A 35 11.82 6.88 9.36
N PHE A 36 11.37 7.62 10.38
CA PHE A 36 12.07 7.69 11.66
C PHE A 36 12.15 6.33 12.36
N VAL A 37 11.06 5.55 12.34
CA VAL A 37 11.02 4.20 12.93
C VAL A 37 11.91 3.21 12.16
N LEU A 38 12.02 3.36 10.84
CA LEU A 38 12.86 2.51 9.99
C LEU A 38 14.30 2.39 10.51
N GLY A 39 14.91 3.50 10.92
CA GLY A 39 16.28 3.51 11.45
C GLY A 39 16.43 3.09 12.92
N ARG A 40 15.33 2.84 13.63
CA ARG A 40 15.33 2.55 15.08
C ARG A 40 14.98 1.09 15.39
N ILE A 41 14.28 0.42 14.49
CA ILE A 41 13.83 -0.96 14.69
C ILE A 41 14.81 -1.92 14.00
N SER A 42 15.06 -3.06 14.65
CA SER A 42 15.90 -4.10 14.07
C SER A 42 15.31 -4.67 12.77
N PRO A 43 16.14 -5.22 11.87
CA PRO A 43 15.65 -5.89 10.66
C PRO A 43 14.68 -7.04 10.94
N ALA A 44 14.78 -7.69 12.10
CA ALA A 44 13.83 -8.72 12.54
C ALA A 44 12.46 -8.11 12.90
N GLY A 45 12.46 -6.99 13.62
CA GLY A 45 11.23 -6.26 13.96
C GLY A 45 10.50 -5.73 12.72
N GLY A 46 11.23 -5.19 11.75
CA GLY A 46 10.65 -4.75 10.47
C GLY A 46 10.03 -5.91 9.67
N ARG A 47 10.71 -7.05 9.60
CA ARG A 47 10.17 -8.27 8.98
C ARG A 47 8.90 -8.77 9.66
N LEU A 48 8.86 -8.74 11.00
CA LEU A 48 7.69 -9.13 11.77
C LEU A 48 6.51 -8.19 11.50
N ALA A 49 6.76 -6.88 11.55
CA ALA A 49 5.74 -5.87 11.28
C ALA A 49 5.15 -6.03 9.86
N LEU A 50 6.01 -6.26 8.86
CA LEU A 50 5.58 -6.53 7.49
C LEU A 50 4.74 -7.81 7.38
N ALA A 51 5.17 -8.89 8.05
CA ALA A 51 4.40 -10.14 8.09
C ALA A 51 3.01 -9.93 8.69
N VAL A 52 2.92 -9.19 9.80
CA VAL A 52 1.64 -8.85 10.44
C VAL A 52 0.74 -8.07 9.50
N VAL A 53 1.25 -7.03 8.83
CA VAL A 53 0.49 -6.23 7.87
C VAL A 53 -0.05 -7.07 6.71
N VAL A 54 0.81 -7.89 6.10
CA VAL A 54 0.44 -8.74 4.96
C VAL A 54 -0.58 -9.80 5.38
N LEU A 55 -0.36 -10.51 6.49
CA LEU A 55 -1.28 -11.56 6.96
C LEU A 55 -2.63 -10.96 7.41
N THR A 56 -2.62 -9.80 8.05
CA THR A 56 -3.86 -9.08 8.39
C THR A 56 -4.64 -8.72 7.13
N PHE A 57 -3.97 -8.25 6.08
CA PHE A 57 -4.60 -7.99 4.80
C PHE A 57 -5.16 -9.24 4.14
N VAL A 58 -4.44 -10.37 4.19
CA VAL A 58 -4.94 -11.67 3.70
C VAL A 58 -6.22 -12.07 4.43
N VAL A 59 -6.22 -12.02 5.76
CA VAL A 59 -7.40 -12.34 6.58
C VAL A 59 -8.55 -11.42 6.21
N PHE A 60 -8.32 -10.10 6.16
CA PHE A 60 -9.32 -9.12 5.72
C PHE A 60 -9.91 -9.48 4.35
N GLN A 61 -9.06 -9.81 3.39
CA GLN A 61 -9.50 -10.20 2.05
C GLN A 61 -10.21 -11.56 2.00
N ALA A 62 -9.94 -12.47 2.93
CA ALA A 62 -10.62 -13.76 3.03
C ALA A 62 -12.00 -13.62 3.68
N VAL A 63 -12.10 -12.85 4.76
CA VAL A 63 -13.34 -12.69 5.54
C VAL A 63 -14.27 -11.61 4.99
N ARG A 64 -13.81 -10.72 4.10
CA ARG A 64 -14.63 -9.62 3.59
C ARG A 64 -15.91 -10.20 2.96
N PRO A 65 -17.10 -9.84 3.50
CA PRO A 65 -18.34 -10.32 2.93
C PRO A 65 -18.46 -9.83 1.48
N LYS A 66 -18.90 -10.70 0.56
CA LYS A 66 -19.23 -10.28 -0.83
C LYS A 66 -20.40 -9.29 -0.89
N ARG A 67 -21.07 -9.05 0.24
CA ARG A 67 -22.21 -8.13 0.36
C ARG A 67 -21.73 -6.69 0.34
N ARG A 68 -22.47 -5.85 -0.40
CA ARG A 68 -22.26 -4.39 -0.40
C ARG A 68 -22.36 -3.89 1.05
N VAL A 69 -21.27 -3.33 1.57
CA VAL A 69 -21.32 -2.61 2.85
C VAL A 69 -22.33 -1.48 2.67
N LEU A 70 -23.29 -1.36 3.58
CA LEU A 70 -24.31 -0.31 3.53
C LEU A 70 -23.62 1.06 3.37
N PRO A 71 -23.99 1.87 2.37
CA PRO A 71 -23.40 3.19 2.16
C PRO A 71 -23.78 4.09 3.34
N GLY A 72 -22.91 4.16 4.35
CA GLY A 72 -23.17 4.95 5.56
C GLY A 72 -22.17 4.74 6.71
N VAL A 73 -21.65 3.52 6.90
CA VAL A 73 -20.86 3.18 8.11
C VAL A 73 -19.49 3.86 8.17
N LEU A 74 -18.94 4.28 7.02
CA LEU A 74 -17.60 4.90 6.90
C LEU A 74 -17.67 6.31 6.29
N ARG A 75 -18.70 7.09 6.65
CA ARG A 75 -18.91 8.47 6.19
C ARG A 75 -18.22 9.55 7.03
N GLY A 76 -17.29 9.19 7.92
CA GLY A 76 -16.57 10.16 8.76
C GLY A 76 -15.25 10.62 8.14
N ALA A 77 -14.98 11.93 8.09
CA ALA A 77 -13.67 12.50 7.72
C ALA A 77 -12.51 11.93 8.58
N TRP A 78 -12.81 11.53 9.81
CA TRP A 78 -11.91 10.83 10.74
C TRP A 78 -11.34 9.53 10.16
N THR A 79 -12.10 8.82 9.30
CA THR A 79 -11.62 7.59 8.65
C THR A 79 -10.59 7.88 7.57
N GLY A 80 -10.75 8.96 6.81
CA GLY A 80 -9.76 9.39 5.81
C GLY A 80 -8.47 9.91 6.45
N ALA A 81 -8.58 10.58 7.60
CA ALA A 81 -7.46 11.11 8.37
C ALA A 81 -6.58 9.99 8.96
N GLY A 82 -7.20 9.03 9.64
CA GLY A 82 -6.49 7.87 10.17
C GLY A 82 -5.82 7.04 9.07
N VAL A 83 -6.52 6.84 7.94
CA VAL A 83 -5.97 6.11 6.79
C VAL A 83 -4.80 6.85 6.14
N ALA A 84 -4.84 8.17 6.02
CA ALA A 84 -3.72 8.95 5.48
C ALA A 84 -2.46 8.80 6.36
N PHE A 85 -2.61 8.93 7.68
CA PHE A 85 -1.51 8.77 8.62
C PHE A 85 -0.98 7.34 8.66
N VAL A 86 -1.85 6.33 8.83
CA VAL A 86 -1.45 4.92 8.88
C VAL A 86 -0.85 4.47 7.55
N GLY A 87 -1.45 4.90 6.43
CA GLY A 87 -0.90 4.69 5.09
C GLY A 87 0.51 5.25 4.99
N GLY A 88 0.69 6.54 5.31
CA GLY A 88 2.01 7.18 5.30
C GLY A 88 3.02 6.50 6.20
N PHE A 89 2.63 6.15 7.43
CA PHE A 89 3.49 5.47 8.39
C PHE A 89 3.98 4.11 7.87
N LEU A 90 3.07 3.29 7.36
CA LEU A 90 3.43 2.01 6.76
C LEU A 90 4.25 2.17 5.48
N ASP A 91 4.08 3.27 4.74
CA ASP A 91 4.84 3.54 3.53
C ASP A 91 6.28 3.96 3.82
N GLY A 92 6.47 4.90 4.77
CA GLY A 92 7.78 5.37 5.20
C GLY A 92 8.59 4.30 5.94
N TRP A 93 7.93 3.36 6.62
CA TRP A 93 8.63 2.26 7.31
C TRP A 93 8.81 1.02 6.42
N LEU A 94 7.72 0.53 5.82
CA LEU A 94 7.67 -0.81 5.20
C LEU A 94 7.37 -0.76 3.70
N SER A 95 7.15 0.42 3.10
CA SER A 95 6.63 0.58 1.72
C SER A 95 5.35 -0.22 1.46
N THR A 96 4.47 -0.32 2.46
CA THR A 96 3.19 -1.06 2.35
C THR A 96 1.97 -0.20 2.66
N GLY A 97 2.09 1.13 2.62
CA GLY A 97 0.98 2.04 2.89
C GLY A 97 -0.21 1.87 1.93
N GLY A 98 0.07 1.42 0.71
CA GLY A 98 -0.96 1.08 -0.28
C GLY A 98 -1.99 0.05 0.20
N VAL A 99 -1.64 -0.82 1.17
CA VAL A 99 -2.57 -1.78 1.79
C VAL A 99 -3.68 -1.05 2.55
N ALA A 100 -3.31 -0.08 3.39
CA ALA A 100 -4.27 0.71 4.18
C ALA A 100 -5.22 1.50 3.26
N ILE A 101 -4.67 2.09 2.19
CA ILE A 101 -5.46 2.81 1.19
C ILE A 101 -6.40 1.87 0.43
N ALA A 102 -5.92 0.70 0.00
CA ALA A 102 -6.73 -0.27 -0.72
C ALA A 102 -7.91 -0.77 0.12
N VAL A 103 -7.70 -1.03 1.41
CA VAL A 103 -8.78 -1.38 2.35
C VAL A 103 -9.81 -0.26 2.45
N TYR A 104 -9.36 0.98 2.64
CA TYR A 104 -10.23 2.16 2.73
C TYR A 104 -11.07 2.36 1.46
N LEU A 105 -10.44 2.33 0.28
CA LEU A 105 -11.12 2.50 -1.00
C LEU A 105 -12.07 1.34 -1.30
N THR A 106 -11.74 0.12 -0.88
CA THR A 106 -12.62 -1.05 -1.00
C THR A 106 -13.90 -0.84 -0.19
N TRP A 107 -13.78 -0.33 1.03
CA TRP A 107 -14.92 -0.03 1.87
C TRP A 107 -15.77 1.13 1.36
N LYS A 108 -15.16 2.16 0.78
CA LYS A 108 -15.87 3.28 0.14
C LYS A 108 -16.64 2.86 -1.13
N GLN A 109 -16.39 1.66 -1.65
CA GLN A 109 -17.04 1.11 -2.84
C GLN A 109 -16.96 2.04 -4.06
N PHE A 110 -15.85 2.77 -4.20
CA PHE A 110 -15.67 3.65 -5.34
C PHE A 110 -15.68 2.88 -6.65
N ALA A 111 -16.14 3.54 -7.72
CA ALA A 111 -16.06 2.98 -9.05
C ALA A 111 -14.61 2.52 -9.35
N PRO A 112 -14.40 1.38 -10.03
CA PRO A 112 -13.06 0.84 -10.27
C PRO A 112 -12.05 1.85 -10.84
N ARG A 113 -12.52 2.80 -11.66
CA ARG A 113 -11.70 3.87 -12.22
C ARG A 113 -11.18 4.84 -11.15
N LEU A 114 -12.05 5.26 -10.23
CA LEU A 114 -11.68 6.14 -9.14
C LEU A 114 -10.75 5.42 -8.15
N PHE A 115 -10.99 4.13 -7.90
CA PHE A 115 -10.09 3.29 -7.11
C PHE A 115 -8.66 3.30 -7.68
N VAL A 116 -8.51 3.02 -8.99
CA VAL A 116 -7.19 2.99 -9.64
C VAL A 116 -6.54 4.38 -9.64
N ALA A 117 -7.29 5.43 -9.97
CA ALA A 117 -6.76 6.80 -9.98
C ALA A 117 -6.31 7.25 -8.58
N ALA A 118 -7.09 6.94 -7.55
CA ALA A 118 -6.75 7.20 -6.14
C ALA A 118 -5.46 6.49 -5.73
N MET A 119 -5.34 5.20 -6.03
CA MET A 119 -4.14 4.42 -5.73
C MET A 119 -2.91 4.98 -6.43
N LEU A 120 -3.00 5.34 -7.72
CA LEU A 120 -1.87 5.90 -8.46
C LEU A 120 -1.39 7.24 -7.89
N VAL A 121 -2.33 8.13 -7.55
CA VAL A 121 -1.97 9.43 -6.95
C VAL A 121 -1.40 9.25 -5.55
N TYR A 122 -1.97 8.35 -4.75
CA TYR A 122 -1.42 7.99 -3.45
C TYR A 122 0.01 7.48 -3.58
N PHE A 123 0.27 6.48 -4.43
CA PHE A 123 1.61 5.93 -4.61
C PHE A 123 2.59 7.00 -5.07
N LEU A 124 2.22 7.82 -6.05
CA LEU A 124 3.08 8.90 -6.52
C LEU A 124 3.44 9.89 -5.40
N ALA A 125 2.45 10.30 -4.59
CA ALA A 125 2.68 11.22 -3.49
C ALA A 125 3.52 10.59 -2.37
N ALA A 126 3.18 9.36 -1.96
CA ALA A 126 3.89 8.64 -0.90
C ALA A 126 5.33 8.32 -1.32
N ASP A 127 5.56 7.90 -2.57
CA ASP A 127 6.89 7.65 -3.11
C ASP A 127 7.74 8.92 -3.16
N LEU A 128 7.17 10.06 -3.57
CA LEU A 128 7.89 11.33 -3.58
C LEU A 128 8.26 11.76 -2.15
N LEU A 129 7.31 11.67 -1.21
CA LEU A 129 7.56 11.96 0.21
C LEU A 129 8.59 11.01 0.81
N ARG A 130 8.56 9.73 0.43
CA ARG A 130 9.52 8.72 0.85
C ARG A 130 10.92 9.06 0.35
N VAL A 131 11.08 9.41 -0.93
CA VAL A 131 12.36 9.87 -1.48
C VAL A 131 12.89 11.07 -0.70
N ILE A 132 12.06 12.09 -0.47
CA ILE A 132 12.44 13.28 0.30
C ILE A 132 12.86 12.91 1.73
N SER A 133 12.05 12.10 2.43
CA SER A 133 12.32 11.71 3.81
C SER A 133 13.58 10.83 3.92
N TYR A 134 13.78 9.88 3.01
CA TYR A 134 14.97 9.02 3.00
C TYR A 134 16.24 9.84 2.73
N THR A 135 16.15 10.88 1.89
CA THR A 135 17.24 11.85 1.70
C THR A 135 17.51 12.65 2.97
N ALA A 136 16.47 13.20 3.60
CA ALA A 136 16.62 13.98 4.84
C ALA A 136 17.22 13.15 5.99
N PHE A 137 16.93 11.85 6.05
CA PHE A 137 17.44 10.92 7.05
C PHE A 137 18.76 10.24 6.66
N GLY A 138 19.29 10.49 5.46
CA GLY A 138 20.56 9.94 5.00
C GLY A 138 20.54 8.46 4.63
N TYR A 139 19.38 7.89 4.27
CA TYR A 139 19.25 6.48 3.86
C TYR A 139 19.72 6.19 2.43
N TRP A 140 20.01 7.22 1.63
CA TRP A 140 20.61 7.03 0.31
C TRP A 140 22.13 6.86 0.41
N THR A 141 22.57 5.60 0.46
CA THR A 141 23.99 5.22 0.35
C THR A 141 24.26 4.49 -0.98
N PRO A 142 25.52 4.42 -1.45
CA PRO A 142 25.86 3.64 -2.65
C PRO A 142 25.39 2.19 -2.59
N GLU A 143 25.45 1.56 -1.41
CA GLU A 143 25.01 0.19 -1.18
C GLU A 143 23.49 0.05 -1.36
N THR A 144 22.74 1.01 -0.81
CA THR A 144 21.28 1.05 -0.90
C THR A 144 20.84 1.30 -2.35
N VAL A 145 21.50 2.22 -3.05
CA VAL A 145 21.24 2.47 -4.49
C VAL A 145 21.55 1.21 -5.32
N ALA A 146 22.69 0.56 -5.07
CA ALA A 146 23.04 -0.69 -5.76
C ALA A 146 22.05 -1.83 -5.44
N LEU A 147 21.48 -1.87 -4.24
CA LEU A 147 20.42 -2.81 -3.88
C LEU A 147 19.14 -2.52 -4.68
N TYR A 148 18.70 -1.26 -4.76
CA TYR A 148 17.54 -0.88 -5.58
C TYR A 148 17.75 -1.23 -7.05
N LEU A 149 18.91 -0.90 -7.64
CA LEU A 149 19.21 -1.22 -9.04
C LEU A 149 19.16 -2.72 -9.33
N ARG A 150 19.68 -3.56 -8.41
CA ARG A 150 19.60 -5.02 -8.51
C ARG A 150 18.17 -5.56 -8.34
N ALA A 151 17.36 -4.89 -7.54
CA ALA A 151 15.96 -5.26 -7.31
C ALA A 151 15.03 -4.88 -8.48
N VAL A 152 15.37 -3.84 -9.27
CA VAL A 152 14.53 -3.35 -10.38
C VAL A 152 14.18 -4.45 -11.39
N PRO A 153 15.13 -5.24 -11.94
CA PRO A 153 14.80 -6.33 -12.86
C PRO A 153 13.84 -7.36 -12.26
N ILE A 154 14.03 -7.70 -10.98
CA ILE A 154 13.17 -8.66 -10.26
C ILE A 154 11.76 -8.09 -10.08
N ALA A 155 11.66 -6.81 -9.71
CA ALA A 155 10.38 -6.12 -9.56
C ALA A 155 9.64 -6.00 -10.90
N LEU A 156 10.35 -5.69 -11.99
CA LEU A 156 9.79 -5.64 -13.35
C LEU A 156 9.32 -7.02 -13.81
N ALA A 157 10.10 -8.07 -13.57
CA ALA A 157 9.69 -9.44 -13.86
C ALA A 157 8.43 -9.84 -13.08
N GLY A 158 8.36 -9.49 -11.79
CA GLY A 158 7.17 -9.70 -10.97
C GLY A 158 5.94 -8.94 -11.48
N TYR A 159 6.12 -7.68 -11.90
CA TYR A 159 5.05 -6.87 -12.49
C TYR A 159 4.53 -7.48 -13.81
N VAL A 160 5.43 -7.79 -14.75
CA VAL A 160 5.07 -8.39 -16.03
C VAL A 160 4.42 -9.76 -15.83
N GLY A 161 4.97 -10.58 -14.93
CA GLY A 161 4.41 -11.87 -14.55
C GLY A 161 3.01 -11.74 -13.96
N GLY A 162 2.77 -10.77 -13.08
CA GLY A 162 1.44 -10.49 -12.52
C GLY A 162 0.43 -10.05 -13.59
N VAL A 163 0.84 -9.20 -14.54
CA VAL A 163 -0.01 -8.79 -15.68
C VAL A 163 -0.35 -9.97 -16.58
N ALA A 164 0.64 -10.81 -16.90
CA ALA A 164 0.44 -12.02 -17.69
C ALA A 164 -0.51 -12.98 -16.97
N LEU A 165 -0.24 -13.28 -15.69
CA LEU A 165 -1.07 -14.17 -14.86
C LEU A 165 -2.53 -13.69 -14.78
N ARG A 166 -2.75 -12.37 -14.62
CA ARG A 166 -4.09 -11.79 -14.64
C ARG A 166 -4.82 -12.00 -15.98
N ARG A 167 -4.09 -11.95 -17.10
CA ARG A 167 -4.66 -12.20 -18.44
C ARG A 167 -4.98 -13.68 -18.66
N PHE A 168 -4.15 -14.58 -18.13
CA PHE A 168 -4.36 -16.03 -18.22
C PHE A 168 -5.49 -16.53 -17.29
N LEU A 169 -5.59 -15.99 -16.08
CA LEU A 169 -6.59 -16.40 -15.08
C LEU A 169 -7.88 -15.57 -15.22
N VAL A 170 -8.67 -15.88 -16.24
CA VAL A 170 -10.07 -15.44 -16.37
C VAL A 170 -10.94 -16.62 -15.92
N PRO A 171 -11.67 -16.57 -14.78
CA PRO A 171 -12.24 -15.39 -14.12
C PRO A 171 -11.47 -14.81 -12.93
N SER A 172 -11.86 -13.59 -12.51
CA SER A 172 -11.22 -12.75 -11.49
C SER A 172 -11.03 -13.39 -10.10
N GLU A 173 -11.82 -14.40 -9.75
CA GLU A 173 -11.73 -15.10 -8.47
C GLU A 173 -10.49 -16.02 -8.42
N ALA A 174 -10.11 -16.66 -9.54
CA ALA A 174 -8.91 -17.50 -9.60
C ALA A 174 -7.64 -16.66 -9.41
N PHE A 175 -7.57 -15.52 -10.11
CA PHE A 175 -6.47 -14.56 -9.92
C PHE A 175 -6.36 -14.08 -8.47
N ARG A 176 -7.50 -13.74 -7.85
CA ARG A 176 -7.53 -13.36 -6.43
C ARG A 176 -7.04 -14.48 -5.52
N GLY A 177 -7.46 -15.72 -5.76
CA GLY A 177 -7.01 -16.88 -4.98
C GLY A 177 -5.50 -17.05 -5.03
N VAL A 178 -4.91 -16.95 -6.23
CA VAL A 178 -3.46 -17.04 -6.40
C VAL A 178 -2.73 -15.90 -5.70
N VAL A 179 -3.21 -14.65 -5.81
CA VAL A 179 -2.61 -13.51 -5.11
C VAL A 179 -2.67 -13.70 -3.59
N LEU A 180 -3.79 -14.17 -3.04
CA LEU A 180 -3.90 -14.44 -1.60
C LEU A 180 -2.98 -15.57 -1.14
N LEU A 181 -2.83 -16.62 -1.95
CA LEU A 181 -1.90 -17.71 -1.66
C LEU A 181 -0.45 -17.22 -1.65
N LEU A 182 -0.04 -16.42 -2.64
CA LEU A 182 1.29 -15.83 -2.71
C LEU A 182 1.57 -14.90 -1.52
N LEU A 183 0.60 -14.05 -1.15
CA LEU A 183 0.73 -13.18 0.02
C LEU A 183 0.81 -13.96 1.33
N THR A 184 0.05 -15.04 1.46
CA THR A 184 0.09 -15.93 2.62
C THR A 184 1.47 -16.59 2.73
N ALA A 185 1.95 -17.18 1.63
CA ALA A 185 3.27 -17.80 1.57
C ALA A 185 4.38 -16.79 1.90
N TYR A 186 4.30 -15.57 1.38
CA TYR A 186 5.25 -14.50 1.69
C TYR A 186 5.22 -14.11 3.17
N GLY A 187 4.03 -13.91 3.75
CA GLY A 187 3.90 -13.60 5.18
C GLY A 187 4.45 -14.70 6.08
N LEU A 188 4.17 -15.97 5.77
CA LEU A 188 4.71 -17.12 6.51
C LEU A 188 6.24 -17.24 6.35
N ALA A 189 6.77 -16.97 5.15
CA ALA A 189 8.21 -16.99 4.91
C ALA A 189 8.94 -15.91 5.71
N LEU A 190 8.33 -14.72 5.88
CA LEU A 190 8.88 -13.67 6.74
C LEU A 190 8.94 -14.12 8.21
N VAL A 191 7.90 -14.79 8.71
CA VAL A 191 7.89 -15.36 10.07
C VAL A 191 8.95 -16.47 10.20
N GLY A 192 9.03 -17.38 9.24
CA GLY A 192 10.03 -18.45 9.23
C GLY A 192 11.47 -17.93 9.29
N ARG A 193 11.78 -16.86 8.54
CA ARG A 193 13.10 -16.19 8.56
C ARG A 193 13.44 -15.49 9.88
N ILE A 194 12.46 -15.27 10.75
CA ILE A 194 12.70 -14.74 12.10
C ILE A 194 13.05 -15.89 13.05
N LEU A 195 12.39 -17.04 12.89
CA LEU A 195 12.60 -18.23 13.73
C LEU A 195 13.89 -18.98 13.38
N VAL A 196 14.29 -18.97 12.11
CA VAL A 196 15.54 -19.56 11.62
C VAL A 196 16.37 -18.46 10.97
N PRO A 197 17.19 -17.73 11.75
CA PRO A 197 18.10 -16.75 11.18
C PRO A 197 19.15 -17.45 10.29
N PRO A 198 19.55 -16.85 9.15
CA PRO A 198 20.61 -17.36 8.30
C PRO A 198 21.99 -17.28 8.97
#